data_AF-A0A7K7WW92-F1
#
_entry.id   AF-A0A7K7WW92-F1
#
_cell.length_a   1.000
_cell.length_b   1.000
_cell.length_c   1.000
_cell.angle_alpha   90.00
_cell.angle_beta   90.00
_cell.angle_gamma   90.00
#
_symmetry.space_group_name_H-M   'P 1'
#
loop_
_entity.id
_entity.type
_entity.pdbx_description
1 polymer ?
#
loop_
_entity_poly.entity_id
_entity_poly.type
_entity_poly.pdbx_seq_one_letter_code
_entity_poly.pdbx_strand_id
1 'polypeptide(L)'
;QWFGNLVTLRWWNDLWLNEGFASYVEYLGANSAEPAWRIKDLMVLNEVYTVMGTDALASSHPLSFSEDEINTPAQISEVFDSIAYSKGASVLRMLSDFLTEDVFKEGLQSYLHTFAYDNTVYTDLWAHLQTAVDRHQLSLPTSISAIMDRWTLQMGFPVVTVNTLDGSVSQQHFLLDPGSSVERPSPFNYTWIVPVTWQTSSGTSNSTYWLQKVSDTNNEFKVSSPSWLLLNLNVSGYFRVNYNQENWEQLLNQLSTNRQLIPVINRAQIIDDAFNLARAKYLNVTVALNTTWFLDKETEYMPWQAALNNLDYLELMLDRSEVFGVMTKYVQRQVLPLFEHYRQVTNNWTTIPSSLMDQYNEINAISTACSYGISECQELASSLLAMWQSNVSSNPIPPNLRSAIYCSAVATGDEATWDFVWQRFREATVVSEADKLRSALTCSTEPWILNRYLQYTIDPTKIRKQDATSTINSIARNVVGQPLAWDFIRSNWKMLF
;
A
#
# COMPACT_ATOMS: atom_id res chain seq x y z
N GLN A 1 -15.85 -6.50 18.55
CA GLN A 1 -16.10 -7.01 19.93
C GLN A 1 -16.19 -5.86 20.92
N TRP A 2 -15.16 -5.02 21.07
CA TRP A 2 -15.25 -3.80 21.89
C TRP A 2 -15.81 -2.63 21.07
N PHE A 3 -15.00 -2.06 20.16
CA PHE A 3 -15.45 -1.07 19.20
C PHE A 3 -16.39 -1.72 18.18
N GLY A 4 -17.61 -1.20 18.08
CA GLY A 4 -18.67 -1.65 17.19
C GLY A 4 -19.65 -2.69 17.75
N ASN A 5 -19.39 -3.29 18.92
CA ASN A 5 -20.37 -4.15 19.59
C ASN A 5 -20.67 -3.69 21.01
N LEU A 6 -19.65 -3.53 21.86
CA LEU A 6 -19.82 -3.05 23.24
C LEU A 6 -20.21 -1.57 23.24
N VAL A 7 -19.52 -0.78 22.42
CA VAL A 7 -19.88 0.62 22.15
C VAL A 7 -20.13 0.72 20.65
N THR A 8 -21.32 1.16 20.28
CA THR A 8 -21.75 1.20 18.88
C THR A 8 -21.95 2.65 18.45
N LEU A 9 -21.49 3.04 17.27
CA LEU A 9 -21.87 4.34 16.71
C LEU A 9 -23.40 4.52 16.66
N ARG A 10 -23.85 5.76 16.83
CA ARG A 10 -25.27 6.12 16.81
C ARG A 10 -25.89 5.92 15.43
N TRP A 11 -25.17 6.29 14.37
CA TRP A 11 -25.63 6.18 12.99
C TRP A 11 -24.49 5.97 11.98
N TRP A 12 -24.82 5.41 10.82
CA TRP A 12 -23.89 4.94 9.79
C TRP A 12 -23.00 6.04 9.18
N ASN A 13 -23.34 7.32 9.36
CA ASN A 13 -22.48 8.43 8.94
C ASN A 13 -21.12 8.45 9.66
N ASP A 14 -21.01 7.79 10.81
CA ASP A 14 -19.78 7.62 11.59
C ASP A 14 -19.19 6.20 11.50
N LEU A 15 -19.56 5.41 10.47
CA LEU A 15 -19.08 4.03 10.29
C LEU A 15 -17.56 3.88 10.43
N TRP A 16 -16.82 4.87 9.91
CA TRP A 16 -15.36 4.91 9.97
C TRP A 16 -14.79 4.77 11.40
N LEU A 17 -15.55 5.18 12.43
CA LEU A 17 -15.10 5.08 13.82
C LEU A 17 -15.01 3.62 14.28
N ASN A 18 -15.88 2.76 13.77
CA ASN A 18 -15.81 1.33 14.05
C ASN A 18 -14.76 0.66 13.16
N GLU A 19 -14.95 0.78 11.84
CA GLU A 19 -14.18 0.03 10.85
C GLU A 19 -12.72 0.52 10.77
N GLY A 20 -12.51 1.83 10.82
CA GLY A 20 -11.18 2.42 10.87
C GLY A 20 -10.45 2.10 12.18
N PHE A 21 -11.17 2.02 13.30
CA PHE A 21 -10.55 1.59 14.56
C PHE A 21 -10.13 0.12 14.50
N ALA A 22 -11.00 -0.78 14.04
CA ALA A 22 -10.67 -2.19 13.85
C ALA A 22 -9.46 -2.37 12.92
N SER A 23 -9.46 -1.65 11.79
CA SER A 23 -8.38 -1.67 10.79
C SER A 23 -7.06 -1.09 11.31
N TYR A 24 -7.08 -0.20 12.31
CA TYR A 24 -5.84 0.23 12.98
C TYR A 24 -5.34 -0.81 13.98
N VAL A 25 -6.22 -1.28 14.87
CA VAL A 25 -5.79 -2.14 15.99
C VAL A 25 -5.56 -3.60 15.60
N GLU A 26 -5.99 -4.05 14.43
CA GLU A 26 -5.63 -5.37 13.90
C GLU A 26 -4.11 -5.55 13.82
N TYR A 27 -3.38 -4.51 13.40
CA TYR A 27 -1.91 -4.51 13.35
C TYR A 27 -1.30 -4.55 14.75
N LEU A 28 -1.92 -3.89 15.74
CA LEU A 28 -1.46 -3.93 17.13
C LEU A 28 -1.68 -5.30 17.77
N GLY A 29 -2.87 -5.88 17.57
CA GLY A 29 -3.20 -7.22 18.07
C GLY A 29 -2.33 -8.30 17.45
N ALA A 30 -2.17 -8.28 16.12
CA ALA A 30 -1.29 -9.18 15.42
C ALA A 30 0.19 -9.01 15.82
N ASN A 31 0.67 -7.77 16.01
CA ASN A 31 2.02 -7.54 16.52
C ASN A 31 2.21 -8.04 17.94
N SER A 32 1.18 -7.97 18.79
CA SER A 32 1.25 -8.52 20.15
C SER A 32 1.33 -10.05 20.14
N ALA A 33 0.70 -10.70 19.17
CA ALA A 33 0.77 -12.15 18.99
C ALA A 33 2.12 -12.58 18.37
N GLU A 34 2.58 -11.84 17.36
CA GLU A 34 3.78 -12.14 16.57
C GLU A 34 4.73 -10.92 16.50
N PRO A 35 5.43 -10.58 17.60
CA PRO A 35 6.21 -9.34 17.70
C PRO A 35 7.44 -9.32 16.77
N ALA A 36 7.93 -10.49 16.35
CA ALA A 36 9.06 -10.60 15.43
C ALA A 36 8.70 -10.23 13.98
N TRP A 37 7.42 -10.18 13.62
CA TRP A 37 6.98 -9.96 12.24
C TRP A 37 7.04 -8.51 11.79
N ARG A 38 7.18 -7.54 12.71
CA ARG A 38 7.12 -6.10 12.42
C ARG A 38 5.84 -5.70 11.67
N ILE A 39 4.72 -6.36 11.94
CA ILE A 39 3.48 -6.23 11.15
C ILE A 39 2.90 -4.81 11.17
N LYS A 40 3.18 -4.02 12.22
CA LYS A 40 2.78 -2.59 12.31
C LYS A 40 3.33 -1.75 11.14
N ASP A 41 4.49 -2.12 10.60
CA ASP A 41 5.11 -1.40 9.49
C ASP A 41 4.29 -1.58 8.20
N LEU A 42 3.61 -2.73 8.04
CA LEU A 42 2.81 -3.04 6.85
C LEU A 42 1.60 -2.12 6.67
N MET A 43 1.11 -1.53 7.76
CA MET A 43 -0.02 -0.59 7.71
C MET A 43 0.25 0.58 6.74
N VAL A 44 1.50 1.00 6.58
CA VAL A 44 1.87 2.08 5.65
C VAL A 44 1.61 1.68 4.20
N LEU A 45 2.02 0.46 3.82
CA LEU A 45 1.83 -0.04 2.46
C LEU A 45 0.38 -0.43 2.20
N ASN A 46 -0.26 -1.12 3.16
CA ASN A 46 -1.56 -1.74 2.98
C ASN A 46 -2.72 -0.75 3.16
N GLU A 47 -2.63 0.15 4.13
CA GLU A 47 -3.69 1.13 4.44
C GLU A 47 -3.35 2.51 3.87
N VAL A 48 -2.24 3.09 4.32
CA VAL A 48 -1.93 4.52 4.12
C VAL A 48 -1.79 4.86 2.63
N TYR A 49 -0.89 4.20 1.91
CA TYR A 49 -0.68 4.49 0.48
C TYR A 49 -1.86 4.05 -0.38
N THR A 50 -2.46 2.89 -0.08
CA THR A 50 -3.64 2.39 -0.79
C THR A 50 -4.77 3.43 -0.78
N VAL A 51 -5.12 3.94 0.41
CA VAL A 51 -6.22 4.90 0.52
C VAL A 51 -5.85 6.29 0.06
N MET A 52 -4.58 6.71 0.18
CA MET A 52 -4.12 7.95 -0.45
C MET A 52 -4.35 7.97 -1.97
N GLY A 53 -4.29 6.81 -2.64
CA GLY A 53 -4.62 6.72 -4.07
C GLY A 53 -6.07 7.06 -4.40
N THR A 54 -7.01 6.68 -3.51
CA THR A 54 -8.45 6.97 -3.66
C THR A 54 -8.78 8.37 -3.16
N ASP A 55 -8.20 8.77 -2.03
CA ASP A 55 -8.49 10.03 -1.35
C ASP A 55 -7.85 11.26 -2.05
N ALA A 56 -6.92 11.03 -2.97
CA ALA A 56 -6.37 12.05 -3.87
C ALA A 56 -7.24 12.28 -5.13
N LEU A 57 -8.45 11.73 -5.20
CA LEU A 57 -9.40 11.95 -6.28
C LEU A 57 -10.44 13.00 -5.86
N ALA A 58 -10.88 13.84 -6.82
CA ALA A 58 -11.94 14.82 -6.57
C ALA A 58 -13.31 14.17 -6.24
N SER A 59 -13.47 12.87 -6.51
CA SER A 59 -14.64 12.06 -6.19
C SER A 59 -14.57 11.38 -4.82
N SER A 60 -13.54 11.65 -4.00
CA SER A 60 -13.46 11.14 -2.62
C SER A 60 -14.57 11.75 -1.74
N HIS A 61 -14.58 11.38 -0.46
CA HIS A 61 -15.47 11.93 0.55
C HIS A 61 -14.79 12.05 1.93
N PRO A 62 -15.36 12.85 2.86
CA PRO A 62 -14.90 12.92 4.24
C PRO A 62 -15.09 11.57 4.97
N LEU A 63 -14.45 11.41 6.13
CA LEU A 63 -14.67 10.23 6.98
C LEU A 63 -16.06 10.25 7.61
N SER A 64 -16.50 11.43 8.09
CA SER A 64 -17.80 11.62 8.71
C SER A 64 -18.69 12.52 7.84
N PHE A 65 -19.97 12.15 7.78
CA PHE A 65 -21.00 12.86 7.01
C PHE A 65 -22.04 13.48 7.94
N SER A 66 -22.88 14.38 7.42
CA SER A 66 -24.14 14.69 8.09
C SER A 66 -25.01 13.43 8.13
N GLU A 67 -25.72 13.17 9.24
CA GLU A 67 -26.67 12.06 9.32
C GLU A 67 -27.72 12.12 8.20
N ASP A 68 -28.12 13.34 7.81
CA ASP A 68 -29.09 13.59 6.75
C ASP A 68 -28.59 13.18 5.34
N GLU A 69 -27.29 12.91 5.15
CA GLU A 69 -26.73 12.42 3.88
C GLU A 69 -26.92 10.89 3.73
N ILE A 70 -27.10 10.15 4.84
CA ILE A 70 -27.11 8.68 4.86
C ILE A 70 -28.47 8.16 5.34
N ASN A 71 -29.38 7.89 4.39
CA ASN A 71 -30.77 7.52 4.72
C ASN A 71 -31.20 6.15 4.16
N THR A 72 -30.71 5.80 2.97
CA THR A 72 -31.15 4.58 2.27
C THR A 72 -30.18 3.41 2.51
N PRO A 73 -30.64 2.15 2.39
CA PRO A 73 -29.75 0.99 2.48
C PRO A 73 -28.58 1.00 1.48
N ALA A 74 -28.80 1.59 0.29
CA ALA A 74 -27.74 1.76 -0.71
C ALA A 74 -26.66 2.73 -0.21
N GLN A 75 -27.06 3.91 0.29
CA GLN A 75 -26.12 4.88 0.88
C GLN A 75 -25.38 4.33 2.11
N ILE A 76 -26.08 3.54 2.94
CA ILE A 76 -25.45 2.84 4.07
C ILE A 76 -24.39 1.87 3.56
N SER A 77 -24.65 1.16 2.46
CA SER A 77 -23.68 0.22 1.88
C SER A 77 -22.49 0.95 1.22
N GLU A 78 -22.72 2.15 0.65
CA GLU A 78 -21.69 2.95 -0.02
C GLU A 78 -20.61 3.46 0.93
N VAL A 79 -20.90 3.66 2.21
CA VAL A 79 -19.89 4.09 3.19
C VAL A 79 -19.00 2.96 3.69
N PHE A 80 -19.26 1.69 3.32
CA PHE A 80 -18.35 0.57 3.57
C PHE A 80 -17.26 0.53 2.48
N ASP A 81 -16.37 1.51 2.51
CA ASP A 81 -15.39 1.73 1.46
C ASP A 81 -13.96 1.90 1.99
N SER A 82 -12.98 2.11 1.11
CA SER A 82 -11.58 2.26 1.53
C SER A 82 -11.34 3.49 2.42
N ILE A 83 -12.17 4.53 2.31
CA ILE A 83 -12.06 5.71 3.17
C ILE A 83 -12.42 5.35 4.62
N ALA A 84 -13.57 4.71 4.85
CA ALA A 84 -14.00 4.35 6.21
C ALA A 84 -13.00 3.42 6.93
N TYR A 85 -12.43 2.45 6.21
CA TYR A 85 -11.49 1.49 6.74
C TYR A 85 -10.07 2.07 6.82
N SER A 86 -9.43 2.28 5.67
CA SER A 86 -8.00 2.55 5.58
C SER A 86 -7.63 3.99 5.95
N LYS A 87 -8.43 5.00 5.55
CA LYS A 87 -8.19 6.39 5.98
C LYS A 87 -8.53 6.56 7.45
N GLY A 88 -9.63 5.96 7.91
CA GLY A 88 -9.99 5.91 9.33
C GLY A 88 -8.84 5.36 10.18
N ALA A 89 -8.26 4.22 9.78
CA ALA A 89 -7.10 3.64 10.44
C ALA A 89 -5.87 4.56 10.40
N SER A 90 -5.57 5.14 9.24
CA SER A 90 -4.40 6.02 9.05
C SER A 90 -4.46 7.27 9.94
N VAL A 91 -5.64 7.89 10.04
CA VAL A 91 -5.88 9.07 10.86
C VAL A 91 -5.87 8.73 12.36
N LEU A 92 -6.39 7.56 12.76
CA LEU A 92 -6.29 7.07 14.15
C LEU A 92 -4.85 6.72 14.55
N ARG A 93 -4.06 6.15 13.64
CA ARG A 93 -2.63 5.92 13.86
C ARG A 93 -1.88 7.24 14.05
N MET A 94 -2.13 8.24 13.20
CA MET A 94 -1.56 9.58 13.36
C MET A 94 -1.93 10.19 14.72
N LEU A 95 -3.19 10.09 15.11
CA LEU A 95 -3.70 10.54 16.41
C LEU A 95 -2.98 9.85 17.57
N SER A 96 -2.86 8.52 17.53
CA SER A 96 -2.13 7.78 18.56
C SER A 96 -0.64 8.13 18.61
N ASP A 97 -0.02 8.46 17.47
CA ASP A 97 1.39 8.83 17.41
C ASP A 97 1.65 10.18 18.13
N PHE A 98 0.90 11.22 17.78
CA PHE A 98 1.10 12.54 18.41
C PHE A 98 0.59 12.63 19.85
N LEU A 99 -0.30 11.72 20.26
CA LEU A 99 -0.72 11.59 21.66
C LEU A 99 0.17 10.71 22.49
N THR A 100 1.01 9.88 21.88
CA THR A 100 1.58 8.66 22.47
C THR A 100 0.53 7.57 22.74
N GLU A 101 0.95 6.31 22.63
CA GLU A 101 0.07 5.15 22.78
C GLU A 101 -0.58 5.09 24.18
N ASP A 102 0.13 5.51 25.24
CA ASP A 102 -0.37 5.45 26.61
C ASP A 102 -1.53 6.42 26.85
N VAL A 103 -1.42 7.67 26.41
CA VAL A 103 -2.50 8.65 26.54
C VAL A 103 -3.68 8.29 25.64
N PHE A 104 -3.39 7.79 24.43
CA PHE A 104 -4.43 7.30 23.54
C PHE A 104 -5.23 6.16 24.19
N LYS A 105 -4.56 5.15 24.74
CA LYS A 105 -5.20 4.02 25.44
C LYS A 105 -6.00 4.46 26.65
N GLU A 106 -5.52 5.41 27.43
CA GLU A 106 -6.24 5.94 28.60
C GLU A 106 -7.56 6.59 28.19
N GLY A 107 -7.54 7.44 27.15
CA GLY A 107 -8.76 8.04 26.62
C GLY A 107 -9.73 7.01 26.06
N LEU A 108 -9.24 6.00 25.34
CA LEU A 108 -10.06 4.90 24.83
C LEU A 108 -10.70 4.07 25.95
N GLN A 109 -9.97 3.75 27.00
CA GLN A 109 -10.51 3.04 28.16
C GLN A 109 -11.63 3.84 28.81
N SER A 110 -11.41 5.14 29.01
CA SER A 110 -12.43 6.03 29.56
C SER A 110 -13.69 6.08 28.69
N TYR A 111 -13.54 6.19 27.37
CA TYR A 111 -14.62 6.15 26.40
C TYR A 111 -15.40 4.82 26.46
N LEU A 112 -14.70 3.68 26.37
CA LEU A 112 -15.33 2.36 26.39
C LEU A 112 -16.10 2.07 27.67
N HIS A 113 -15.57 2.49 28.83
CA HIS A 113 -16.25 2.29 30.11
C HIS A 113 -17.49 3.18 30.26
N THR A 114 -17.46 4.38 29.69
CA THR A 114 -18.56 5.35 29.82
C THR A 114 -19.76 4.94 28.97
N PHE A 115 -19.51 4.45 27.75
CA PHE A 115 -20.57 4.15 26.77
C PHE A 115 -20.84 2.66 26.58
N ALA A 116 -20.38 1.81 27.50
CA ALA A 116 -20.61 0.38 27.44
C ALA A 116 -22.12 0.05 27.34
N TYR A 117 -22.48 -0.73 26.33
CA TYR A 117 -23.84 -1.12 25.97
C TYR A 117 -24.73 0.03 25.49
N ASP A 118 -24.13 1.13 25.03
CA ASP A 118 -24.84 2.29 24.50
C ASP A 118 -24.22 2.74 23.17
N ASN A 119 -24.69 3.90 22.69
CA ASN A 119 -24.31 4.49 21.43
C ASN A 119 -23.56 5.82 21.56
N THR A 120 -22.73 6.14 20.57
CA THR A 120 -21.87 7.33 20.56
C THR A 120 -21.77 7.99 19.19
N VAL A 121 -21.31 9.24 19.18
CA VAL A 121 -20.84 9.95 18.00
C VAL A 121 -19.33 10.20 18.09
N TYR A 122 -18.67 10.54 16.99
CA TYR A 122 -17.21 10.73 16.98
C TYR A 122 -16.72 11.81 17.99
N THR A 123 -17.53 12.83 18.28
CA THR A 123 -17.17 13.88 19.24
C THR A 123 -17.07 13.37 20.69
N ASP A 124 -17.74 12.27 21.02
CA ASP A 124 -17.63 11.65 22.34
C ASP A 124 -16.22 11.08 22.54
N LEU A 125 -15.66 10.43 21.52
CA LEU A 125 -14.27 9.96 21.56
C LEU A 125 -13.28 11.12 21.75
N TRP A 126 -13.49 12.23 21.04
CA TRP A 126 -12.65 13.43 21.18
C TRP A 126 -12.67 13.99 22.60
N ALA A 127 -13.83 14.02 23.26
CA ALA A 127 -13.93 14.52 24.63
C ALA A 127 -13.15 13.65 25.63
N HIS A 128 -13.20 12.32 25.48
CA HIS A 128 -12.45 11.41 26.33
C HIS A 128 -10.94 11.46 26.08
N LEU A 129 -10.51 11.59 24.83
CA LEU A 129 -9.09 11.79 24.51
C LEU A 129 -8.57 13.15 24.99
N GLN A 130 -9.37 14.22 24.88
CA GLN A 130 -9.01 15.53 25.42
C GLN A 130 -8.82 15.46 26.94
N THR A 131 -9.69 14.73 27.66
CA THR A 131 -9.55 14.55 29.11
C THR A 131 -8.22 13.85 29.49
N ALA A 132 -7.79 12.87 28.69
CA ALA A 132 -6.50 12.21 28.89
C ALA A 132 -5.33 13.16 28.58
N VAL A 133 -5.40 13.93 27.50
CA VAL A 133 -4.43 14.99 27.15
C VAL A 133 -4.25 15.99 28.28
N ASP A 134 -5.35 16.51 28.83
CA ASP A 134 -5.33 17.51 29.89
C ASP A 134 -4.71 16.95 31.17
N ARG A 135 -4.97 15.68 31.49
CA ARG A 135 -4.40 14.99 32.65
C ARG A 135 -2.90 14.79 32.54
N HIS A 136 -2.42 14.42 31.35
CA HIS A 136 -0.99 14.24 31.05
C HIS A 136 -0.27 15.54 30.70
N GLN A 137 -1.01 16.66 30.60
CA GLN A 137 -0.48 17.98 30.25
C GLN A 137 0.30 17.98 28.93
N LEU A 138 -0.17 17.18 27.95
CA LEU A 138 0.43 17.14 26.63
C LEU A 138 0.17 18.47 25.90
N SER A 139 1.24 19.06 25.37
CA SER A 139 1.16 20.32 24.62
C SER A 139 0.74 20.06 23.18
N LEU A 140 -0.47 20.49 22.84
CA LEU A 140 -1.03 20.47 21.48
C LEU A 140 -1.26 21.91 21.00
N PRO A 141 -1.28 22.18 19.68
CA PRO A 141 -1.53 23.52 19.16
C PRO A 141 -2.96 24.00 19.46
N THR A 142 -3.90 23.07 19.64
CA THR A 142 -5.31 23.31 19.96
C THR A 142 -5.96 22.02 20.46
N SER A 143 -7.28 22.05 20.72
CA SER A 143 -8.05 20.88 21.17
C SER A 143 -8.04 19.73 20.16
N ILE A 144 -8.26 18.51 20.65
CA ILE A 144 -8.38 17.30 19.82
C ILE A 144 -9.45 17.45 18.75
N SER A 145 -10.63 17.95 19.11
CA SER A 145 -11.70 18.18 18.13
C SER A 145 -11.21 19.10 17.01
N ALA A 146 -10.64 20.27 17.35
CA ALA A 146 -10.20 21.22 16.34
C ALA A 146 -9.10 20.68 15.40
N ILE A 147 -8.24 19.76 15.87
CA ILE A 147 -7.26 19.05 15.02
C ILE A 147 -7.97 18.00 14.17
N MET A 148 -8.72 17.09 14.80
CA MET A 148 -9.27 15.91 14.15
C MET A 148 -10.46 16.22 13.23
N ASP A 149 -11.19 17.30 13.47
CA ASP A 149 -12.22 17.80 12.56
C ASP A 149 -11.63 18.12 11.18
N ARG A 150 -10.37 18.59 11.12
CA ARG A 150 -9.67 18.80 9.84
C ARG A 150 -9.43 17.51 9.07
N TRP A 151 -9.33 16.39 9.75
CA TRP A 151 -9.03 15.09 9.16
C TRP A 151 -10.28 14.27 8.88
N THR A 152 -11.41 14.60 9.50
CA THR A 152 -12.65 13.81 9.45
C THR A 152 -13.78 14.47 8.67
N LEU A 153 -13.91 15.81 8.72
CA LEU A 153 -15.05 16.54 8.13
C LEU A 153 -14.77 17.12 6.73
N GLN A 154 -13.59 16.86 6.17
CA GLN A 154 -13.25 17.17 4.78
C GLN A 154 -12.54 15.97 4.14
N MET A 155 -12.72 15.81 2.84
CA MET A 155 -12.05 14.77 2.06
C MET A 155 -10.59 15.13 1.76
N GLY A 156 -9.83 14.15 1.31
CA GLY A 156 -8.44 14.34 0.91
C GLY A 156 -7.47 14.55 2.07
N PHE A 157 -6.25 14.91 1.69
CA PHE A 157 -5.11 15.16 2.56
C PHE A 157 -4.14 16.16 1.91
N PRO A 158 -3.24 16.77 2.70
CA PRO A 158 -2.30 17.74 2.13
C PRO A 158 -1.05 17.08 1.53
N VAL A 159 -0.48 17.75 0.53
CA VAL A 159 0.97 17.69 0.27
C VAL A 159 1.63 18.82 1.06
N VAL A 160 2.65 18.49 1.84
CA VAL A 160 3.49 19.45 2.55
C VAL A 160 4.75 19.69 1.73
N THR A 161 4.93 20.93 1.25
CA THR A 161 6.10 21.33 0.46
C THR A 161 7.03 22.18 1.31
N VAL A 162 8.30 21.79 1.37
CA VAL A 162 9.35 22.51 2.11
C VAL A 162 10.44 23.01 1.16
N ASN A 163 10.86 24.26 1.34
CA ASN A 163 12.09 24.77 0.78
C ASN A 163 13.16 24.82 1.87
N THR A 164 14.16 23.94 1.77
CA THR A 164 15.22 23.81 2.76
C THR A 164 16.23 24.94 2.75
N LEU A 165 16.22 25.83 1.75
CA LEU A 165 17.10 26.98 1.68
C LEU A 165 16.67 28.10 2.64
N ASP A 166 15.36 28.28 2.80
CA ASP A 166 14.77 29.36 3.60
C ASP A 166 13.81 28.86 4.71
N GLY A 167 13.62 27.54 4.82
CA GLY A 167 12.77 26.91 5.83
C GLY A 167 11.28 27.19 5.64
N SER A 168 10.87 27.72 4.48
CA SER A 168 9.46 27.90 4.17
C SER A 168 8.79 26.55 4.00
N VAL A 169 7.61 26.43 4.59
CA VAL A 169 6.79 25.22 4.58
C VAL A 169 5.36 25.62 4.24
N SER A 170 4.72 24.84 3.37
CA SER A 170 3.34 25.07 2.95
C SER A 170 2.58 23.77 2.77
N GLN A 171 1.25 23.85 2.84
CA GLN A 171 0.34 22.75 2.57
C GLN A 171 -0.65 23.12 1.48
N GLN A 172 -1.02 22.12 0.69
CA GLN A 172 -2.08 22.21 -0.32
C GLN A 172 -2.83 20.89 -0.40
N HIS A 173 -4.14 20.92 -0.68
CA HIS A 173 -4.92 19.71 -1.00
C HIS A 173 -4.25 18.94 -2.15
N PHE A 174 -3.81 17.71 -1.88
CA PHE A 174 -3.17 16.87 -2.87
C PHE A 174 -4.22 16.16 -3.74
N LEU A 175 -4.16 16.39 -5.05
CA LEU A 175 -4.96 15.70 -6.05
C LEU A 175 -4.03 15.07 -7.08
N LEU A 176 -4.34 13.83 -7.50
CA LEU A 176 -3.57 13.15 -8.54
C LEU A 176 -3.73 13.80 -9.91
N ASP A 177 -4.91 14.36 -10.19
CA ASP A 177 -5.15 15.18 -11.38
C ASP A 177 -5.23 16.66 -11.01
N PRO A 178 -4.22 17.48 -11.37
CA PRO A 178 -4.21 18.91 -11.07
C PRO A 178 -5.29 19.70 -11.83
N GLY A 179 -5.91 19.12 -12.88
CA GLY A 179 -7.00 19.72 -13.62
C GLY A 179 -8.40 19.45 -13.03
N SER A 180 -8.49 18.58 -12.02
CA SER A 180 -9.77 18.21 -11.43
C SER A 180 -10.38 19.35 -10.60
N SER A 181 -11.68 19.60 -10.80
CA SER A 181 -12.45 20.53 -9.98
C SER A 181 -13.07 19.80 -8.79
N VAL A 182 -12.73 20.24 -7.58
CA VAL A 182 -13.33 19.73 -6.36
C VAL A 182 -14.68 20.40 -6.12
N GLU A 183 -15.77 19.66 -6.30
CA GLU A 183 -17.14 20.18 -6.14
C GLU A 183 -17.61 20.18 -4.68
N ARG A 184 -17.16 19.21 -3.87
CA ARG A 184 -17.54 19.13 -2.45
C ARG A 184 -16.92 20.31 -1.68
N PRO A 185 -17.72 21.19 -1.06
CA PRO A 185 -17.19 22.29 -0.26
C PRO A 185 -16.55 21.73 1.02
N SER A 186 -15.46 22.36 1.47
CA SER A 186 -14.84 22.08 2.76
C SER A 186 -15.13 23.22 3.74
N PRO A 187 -15.54 22.94 4.99
CA PRO A 187 -15.69 23.96 6.03
C PRO A 187 -14.34 24.60 6.43
N PHE A 188 -13.22 24.03 5.98
CA PHE A 188 -11.87 24.42 6.33
C PHE A 188 -11.05 24.89 5.12
N ASN A 189 -11.69 25.09 3.96
CA ASN A 189 -11.03 25.44 2.70
C ASN A 189 -9.84 24.52 2.39
N TYR A 190 -9.97 23.22 2.68
CA TYR A 190 -8.90 22.23 2.49
C TYR A 190 -7.58 22.64 3.14
N THR A 191 -7.65 23.09 4.40
CA THR A 191 -6.48 23.37 5.25
C THR A 191 -6.54 22.48 6.49
N TRP A 192 -5.43 21.81 6.78
CA TRP A 192 -5.27 20.88 7.90
C TRP A 192 -4.39 21.48 9.00
N ILE A 193 -4.46 20.89 10.20
CA ILE A 193 -3.48 21.09 11.27
C ILE A 193 -2.59 19.85 11.25
N VAL A 194 -1.38 20.00 10.69
CA VAL A 194 -0.52 18.86 10.34
C VAL A 194 0.58 18.66 11.39
N PRO A 195 0.64 17.49 12.06
CA PRO A 195 1.79 17.12 12.88
C PRO A 195 2.94 16.67 11.99
N VAL A 196 4.06 17.40 12.04
CA VAL A 196 5.25 17.15 11.21
C VAL A 196 6.40 16.71 12.10
N THR A 197 6.78 15.45 11.99
CA THR A 197 8.04 14.90 12.52
C THR A 197 9.13 15.04 11.46
N TRP A 198 10.40 15.17 11.88
CA TRP A 198 11.50 15.30 10.93
C TRP A 198 12.83 14.79 11.46
N GLN A 199 13.71 14.49 10.51
CA GLN A 199 15.09 14.10 10.73
C GLN A 199 15.98 14.88 9.76
N THR A 200 17.20 15.18 10.20
CA THR A 200 18.26 15.68 9.32
C THR A 200 19.45 14.72 9.32
N SER A 201 20.46 15.01 8.52
CA SER A 201 21.71 14.23 8.53
C SER A 201 22.41 14.18 9.91
N SER A 202 22.13 15.10 10.83
CA SER A 202 22.71 15.14 12.18
C SER A 202 21.94 14.33 13.21
N GLY A 203 20.71 13.90 12.90
CA GLY A 203 19.86 13.13 13.80
C GLY A 203 18.38 13.45 13.69
N THR A 204 17.60 12.68 14.44
CA THR A 204 16.14 12.81 14.55
C THR A 204 15.76 13.89 15.53
N SER A 205 14.77 14.73 15.18
CA SER A 205 14.20 15.68 16.13
C SER A 205 13.29 14.96 17.13
N ASN A 206 13.32 15.38 18.40
CA ASN A 206 12.41 14.89 19.43
C ASN A 206 11.11 15.72 19.52
N SER A 207 10.98 16.77 18.71
CA SER A 207 9.81 17.65 18.70
C SER A 207 8.91 17.38 17.50
N THR A 208 7.64 17.77 17.63
CA THR A 208 6.67 17.80 16.53
C THR A 208 6.41 19.25 16.16
N TYR A 209 6.51 19.57 14.87
CA TYR A 209 6.17 20.88 14.34
C TYR A 209 4.72 20.84 13.84
N TRP A 210 3.93 21.84 14.21
CA TRP A 210 2.50 21.89 13.88
C TRP A 210 2.24 22.94 12.80
N LEU A 211 2.05 22.50 11.56
CA LEU A 211 1.66 23.37 10.46
C LEU A 211 0.16 23.67 10.54
N GLN A 212 -0.19 24.79 11.16
CA GLN A 212 -1.59 25.19 11.42
C GLN A 212 -2.20 26.06 10.31
N LYS A 213 -1.36 26.62 9.44
CA LYS A 213 -1.74 27.55 8.37
C LYS A 213 -1.35 26.96 7.01
N VAL A 214 -1.85 27.57 5.95
CA VAL A 214 -1.50 27.21 4.56
C VAL A 214 0.01 27.32 4.32
N SER A 215 0.67 28.31 4.94
CA SER A 215 2.11 28.50 4.85
C SER A 215 2.67 29.05 6.16
N ASP A 216 3.92 28.71 6.45
CA ASP A 216 4.69 29.19 7.59
C ASP A 216 6.20 29.07 7.31
N THR A 217 7.05 29.45 8.26
CA THR A 217 8.50 29.27 8.18
C THR A 217 9.03 28.61 9.45
N ASN A 218 9.79 27.53 9.28
CA ASN A 218 10.52 26.90 10.38
C ASN A 218 12.03 26.94 10.11
N ASN A 219 12.79 27.62 10.97
CA ASN A 219 14.25 27.68 10.84
C ASN A 219 14.93 26.32 11.02
N GLU A 220 14.30 25.36 11.71
CA GLU A 220 14.83 24.00 11.87
C GLU A 220 14.74 23.17 10.58
N PHE A 221 13.96 23.62 9.60
CA PHE A 221 13.89 23.01 8.26
C PHE A 221 14.94 23.57 7.30
N LYS A 222 15.73 24.57 7.74
CA LYS A 222 16.85 25.07 6.94
C LYS A 222 18.02 24.11 7.04
N VAL A 223 18.44 23.55 5.90
CA VAL A 223 19.64 22.72 5.82
C VAL A 223 20.53 23.18 4.67
N SER A 224 21.84 23.19 4.90
CA SER A 224 22.83 23.46 3.86
C SER A 224 23.49 22.17 3.40
N SER A 225 23.73 22.06 2.09
CA SER A 225 24.52 20.96 1.52
C SER A 225 25.88 20.82 2.25
N PRO A 226 26.31 19.59 2.59
CA PRO A 226 25.79 18.28 2.16
C PRO A 226 24.74 17.65 3.09
N SER A 227 24.01 18.45 3.88
CA SER A 227 22.91 17.95 4.73
C SER A 227 21.59 17.83 3.96
N TRP A 228 20.71 16.94 4.42
CA TRP A 228 19.35 16.74 3.94
C TRP A 228 18.34 16.86 5.10
N LEU A 229 17.09 17.13 4.73
CA LEU A 229 15.92 17.13 5.60
C LEU A 229 14.94 16.06 5.11
N LEU A 230 14.39 15.29 6.05
CA LEU A 230 13.36 14.28 5.83
C LEU A 230 12.20 14.54 6.79
N LEU A 231 11.00 14.72 6.25
CA LEU A 231 9.76 14.91 7.02
C LEU A 231 8.93 13.63 7.07
N ASN A 232 7.99 13.60 8.02
CA ASN A 232 7.00 12.55 8.22
C ASN A 232 7.66 11.19 8.53
N LEU A 233 8.42 11.14 9.63
CA LEU A 233 9.11 9.93 10.07
C LEU A 233 8.13 8.78 10.26
N ASN A 234 8.49 7.62 9.72
CA ASN A 234 7.65 6.42 9.67
C ASN A 234 6.28 6.65 9.02
N VAL A 235 6.09 7.75 8.27
CA VAL A 235 4.80 8.14 7.67
C VAL A 235 3.70 8.15 8.74
N SER A 236 3.99 8.64 9.94
CA SER A 236 3.01 8.66 11.02
C SER A 236 1.87 9.65 10.76
N GLY A 237 2.14 10.72 10.02
CA GLY A 237 1.12 11.65 9.54
C GLY A 237 0.51 11.25 8.20
N TYR A 238 -0.78 11.55 8.03
CA TYR A 238 -1.53 11.28 6.80
C TYR A 238 -1.33 12.40 5.76
N PHE A 239 -0.11 12.56 5.25
CA PHE A 239 0.24 13.56 4.25
C PHE A 239 1.46 13.13 3.42
N ARG A 240 1.60 13.71 2.23
CA ARG A 240 2.78 13.52 1.36
C ARG A 240 3.76 14.66 1.51
N VAL A 241 5.04 14.41 1.24
CA VAL A 241 6.08 15.45 1.36
C VAL A 241 6.74 15.73 0.02
N ASN A 242 6.83 17.02 -0.33
CA ASN A 242 7.64 17.51 -1.42
C ASN A 242 8.76 18.44 -0.91
N TYR A 243 9.88 18.46 -1.63
CA TYR A 243 11.04 19.28 -1.31
C TYR A 243 11.50 20.08 -2.54
N ASN A 244 12.27 21.15 -2.31
CA ASN A 244 13.07 21.77 -3.36
C ASN A 244 14.11 20.78 -3.94
N GLN A 245 14.55 21.04 -5.18
CA GLN A 245 15.40 20.14 -5.95
C GLN A 245 16.69 19.77 -5.22
N GLU A 246 17.33 20.73 -4.55
CA GLU A 246 18.59 20.51 -3.83
C GLU A 246 18.42 19.45 -2.73
N ASN A 247 17.30 19.45 -1.99
CA ASN A 247 17.07 18.45 -0.94
C ASN A 247 16.75 17.08 -1.53
N TRP A 248 16.00 17.00 -2.62
CA TRP A 248 15.80 15.74 -3.36
C TRP A 248 17.14 15.13 -3.77
N GLU A 249 18.06 15.92 -4.31
CA GLU A 249 19.40 15.47 -4.69
C GLU A 249 20.21 14.97 -3.48
N GLN A 250 20.12 15.64 -2.33
CA GLN A 250 20.81 15.18 -1.11
C GLN A 250 20.22 13.88 -0.55
N LEU A 251 18.89 13.70 -0.57
CA LEU A 251 18.25 12.44 -0.18
C LEU A 251 18.65 11.28 -1.11
N LEU A 252 18.66 11.50 -2.43
CA LEU A 252 19.10 10.51 -3.42
C LEU A 252 20.58 10.12 -3.23
N ASN A 253 21.43 11.10 -2.94
CA ASN A 253 22.84 10.86 -2.62
C ASN A 253 22.99 10.04 -1.32
N GLN A 254 22.21 10.35 -0.28
CA GLN A 254 22.20 9.60 0.97
C GLN A 254 21.77 8.14 0.76
N LEU A 255 20.71 7.88 -0.01
CA LEU A 255 20.25 6.53 -0.36
C LEU A 255 21.33 5.75 -1.12
N SER A 256 22.05 6.40 -2.02
CA SER A 256 23.08 5.75 -2.85
C SER A 256 24.36 5.43 -2.07
N THR A 257 24.71 6.26 -1.08
CA THR A 257 25.96 6.16 -0.30
C THR A 257 25.80 5.36 0.99
N ASN A 258 24.78 5.66 1.80
CA ASN A 258 24.45 4.95 3.02
C ASN A 258 22.96 5.05 3.34
N ARG A 259 22.14 4.25 2.66
CA ARG A 259 20.68 4.19 2.85
C ARG A 259 20.24 3.90 4.29
N GLN A 260 21.07 3.25 5.10
CA GLN A 260 20.68 2.84 6.46
C GLN A 260 20.52 4.03 7.44
N LEU A 261 20.97 5.23 7.07
CA LEU A 261 20.68 6.45 7.84
C LEU A 261 19.23 6.93 7.68
N ILE A 262 18.54 6.48 6.64
CA ILE A 262 17.12 6.77 6.40
C ILE A 262 16.32 5.53 6.84
N PRO A 263 15.33 5.68 7.75
CA PRO A 263 14.49 4.57 8.20
C PRO A 263 13.81 3.85 7.03
N VAL A 264 13.64 2.53 7.14
CA VAL A 264 13.11 1.70 6.03
C VAL A 264 11.74 2.17 5.51
N ILE A 265 10.84 2.59 6.41
CA ILE A 265 9.52 3.14 6.03
C ILE A 265 9.70 4.43 5.22
N ASN A 266 10.63 5.30 5.62
CA ASN A 266 10.88 6.54 4.90
C ASN A 266 11.62 6.34 3.57
N ARG A 267 12.40 5.27 3.42
CA ARG A 267 12.94 4.88 2.10
C ARG A 267 11.82 4.49 1.14
N ALA A 268 10.80 3.78 1.65
CA ALA A 268 9.58 3.50 0.89
C ALA A 268 8.78 4.79 0.60
N GLN A 269 8.68 5.70 1.56
CA GLN A 269 8.03 7.00 1.39
C GLN A 269 8.67 7.86 0.31
N ILE A 270 10.00 7.97 0.29
CA ILE A 270 10.71 8.74 -0.73
C ILE A 270 10.32 8.27 -2.14
N ILE A 271 10.19 6.96 -2.33
CA ILE A 271 9.74 6.38 -3.61
C ILE A 271 8.26 6.72 -3.83
N ASP A 272 7.38 6.35 -2.90
CA ASP A 272 5.93 6.50 -3.08
C ASP A 272 5.49 7.96 -3.29
N ASP A 273 6.00 8.88 -2.46
CA ASP A 273 5.72 10.30 -2.59
C ASP A 273 6.24 10.83 -3.93
N ALA A 274 7.46 10.49 -4.34
CA ALA A 274 8.02 11.03 -5.59
C ALA A 274 7.21 10.59 -6.83
N PHE A 275 6.76 9.34 -6.90
CA PHE A 275 5.92 8.87 -8.01
C PHE A 275 4.55 9.53 -8.03
N ASN A 276 3.90 9.68 -6.88
CA ASN A 276 2.60 10.34 -6.79
C ASN A 276 2.69 11.86 -7.04
N LEU A 277 3.75 12.52 -6.57
CA LEU A 277 4.07 13.92 -6.89
C LEU A 277 4.33 14.10 -8.38
N ALA A 278 5.01 13.16 -9.04
CA ALA A 278 5.23 13.21 -10.46
C ALA A 278 3.93 13.05 -11.26
N ARG A 279 3.07 12.12 -10.84
CA ARG A 279 1.73 11.93 -11.43
C ARG A 279 0.88 13.20 -11.31
N ALA A 280 0.95 13.87 -10.17
CA ALA A 280 0.29 15.14 -9.88
C ALA A 280 1.01 16.39 -10.41
N LYS A 281 2.12 16.24 -11.16
CA LYS A 281 2.93 17.31 -11.77
C LYS A 281 3.62 18.27 -10.78
N TYR A 282 3.80 17.88 -9.52
CA TYR A 282 4.63 18.60 -8.54
C TYR A 282 6.12 18.32 -8.71
N LEU A 283 6.46 17.18 -9.30
CA LEU A 283 7.84 16.71 -9.46
C LEU A 283 8.05 16.21 -10.88
N ASN A 284 9.28 16.33 -11.41
CA ASN A 284 9.60 15.71 -12.69
C ASN A 284 9.65 14.18 -12.51
N VAL A 285 9.02 13.43 -13.43
CA VAL A 285 9.03 11.97 -13.41
C VAL A 285 10.46 11.38 -13.40
N THR A 286 11.45 12.09 -13.96
CA THR A 286 12.84 11.66 -13.88
C THR A 286 13.36 11.62 -12.45
N VAL A 287 12.98 12.57 -11.59
CA VAL A 287 13.37 12.54 -10.18
C VAL A 287 12.72 11.35 -9.46
N ALA A 288 11.44 11.06 -9.77
CA ALA A 288 10.76 9.87 -9.24
C ALA A 288 11.47 8.57 -9.65
N LEU A 289 11.83 8.42 -10.92
CA LEU A 289 12.60 7.26 -11.40
C LEU A 289 14.01 7.20 -10.77
N ASN A 290 14.62 8.33 -10.43
CA ASN A 290 15.92 8.33 -9.75
C ASN A 290 15.82 7.79 -8.32
N THR A 291 14.64 7.86 -7.67
CA THR A 291 14.45 7.30 -6.33
C THR A 291 14.60 5.78 -6.29
N THR A 292 14.47 5.08 -7.42
CA THR A 292 14.63 3.62 -7.48
C THR A 292 16.07 3.18 -7.75
N TRP A 293 17.02 4.10 -7.96
CA TRP A 293 18.40 3.76 -8.31
C TRP A 293 19.16 2.98 -7.25
N PHE A 294 18.82 3.13 -5.97
CA PHE A 294 19.51 2.45 -4.86
C PHE A 294 19.01 1.02 -4.62
N LEU A 295 17.97 0.58 -5.33
CA LEU A 295 17.34 -0.73 -5.11
C LEU A 295 18.28 -1.90 -5.41
N ASP A 296 19.24 -1.73 -6.32
CA ASP A 296 20.32 -2.70 -6.58
C ASP A 296 21.17 -3.04 -5.35
N LYS A 297 21.09 -2.24 -4.30
CA LYS A 297 21.72 -2.49 -3.00
C LYS A 297 20.71 -2.73 -1.89
N GLU A 298 19.41 -2.54 -2.10
CA GLU A 298 18.39 -2.67 -1.07
C GLU A 298 17.98 -4.12 -0.84
N THR A 299 17.79 -4.49 0.43
CA THR A 299 17.44 -5.84 0.86
C THR A 299 16.21 -5.88 1.77
N GLU A 300 15.66 -4.73 2.16
CA GLU A 300 14.42 -4.68 2.95
C GLU A 300 13.16 -4.62 2.07
N TYR A 301 12.07 -5.20 2.59
CA TYR A 301 10.80 -5.36 1.88
C TYR A 301 10.15 -4.05 1.44
N MET A 302 9.98 -3.09 2.35
CA MET A 302 9.08 -1.97 2.08
C MET A 302 9.52 -1.05 0.92
N PRO A 303 10.81 -0.70 0.77
CA PRO A 303 11.23 0.13 -0.36
C PRO A 303 11.08 -0.60 -1.70
N TRP A 304 11.34 -1.91 -1.72
CA TRP A 304 11.07 -2.76 -2.89
C TRP A 304 9.58 -2.80 -3.21
N GLN A 305 8.72 -3.00 -2.22
CA GLN A 305 7.27 -3.01 -2.43
C GLN A 305 6.75 -1.66 -2.93
N ALA A 306 7.23 -0.54 -2.37
CA ALA A 306 6.85 0.80 -2.83
C ALA A 306 7.27 1.04 -4.29
N ALA A 307 8.47 0.58 -4.68
CA ALA A 307 8.91 0.67 -6.07
C ALA A 307 8.04 -0.18 -7.00
N LEU A 308 7.78 -1.44 -6.65
CA LEU A 308 6.96 -2.34 -7.47
C LEU A 308 5.53 -1.82 -7.63
N ASN A 309 4.90 -1.33 -6.55
CA ASN A 309 3.56 -0.74 -6.59
C ASN A 309 3.48 0.46 -7.54
N ASN A 310 4.48 1.34 -7.52
CA ASN A 310 4.49 2.54 -8.35
C ASN A 310 4.93 2.27 -9.80
N LEU A 311 5.76 1.24 -10.03
CA LEU A 311 6.14 0.79 -11.37
C LEU A 311 5.02 -0.02 -12.06
N ASP A 312 4.12 -0.67 -11.33
CA ASP A 312 3.00 -1.46 -11.88
C ASP A 312 2.14 -0.64 -12.86
N TYR A 313 1.84 0.62 -12.54
CA TYR A 313 1.12 1.50 -13.48
C TYR A 313 1.93 1.80 -14.74
N LEU A 314 3.24 2.04 -14.61
CA LEU A 314 4.11 2.28 -15.76
C LEU A 314 4.21 1.03 -16.62
N GLU A 315 4.33 -0.15 -16.02
CA GLU A 315 4.29 -1.44 -16.71
C GLU A 315 2.98 -1.59 -17.48
N LEU A 316 1.82 -1.42 -16.83
CA LEU A 316 0.51 -1.51 -17.47
C LEU A 316 0.34 -0.58 -18.69
N MET A 317 0.94 0.62 -18.63
CA MET A 317 0.88 1.59 -19.72
C MET A 317 1.89 1.31 -20.84
N LEU A 318 3.01 0.65 -20.54
CA LEU A 318 4.17 0.56 -21.42
C LEU A 318 4.50 -0.85 -21.90
N ASP A 319 3.92 -1.90 -21.33
CA ASP A 319 4.20 -3.33 -21.60
C ASP A 319 4.11 -3.75 -23.08
N ARG A 320 3.35 -3.01 -23.88
CA ARG A 320 3.14 -3.23 -25.33
C ARG A 320 3.79 -2.14 -26.19
N SER A 321 4.68 -1.34 -25.61
CA SER A 321 5.39 -0.26 -26.29
C SER A 321 6.88 -0.57 -26.47
N GLU A 322 7.57 0.22 -27.28
CA GLU A 322 9.03 0.11 -27.46
C GLU A 322 9.82 0.35 -26.16
N VAL A 323 9.22 1.05 -25.19
CA VAL A 323 9.85 1.39 -23.91
C VAL A 323 10.02 0.15 -23.03
N PHE A 324 9.16 -0.86 -23.19
CA PHE A 324 9.17 -2.03 -22.30
C PHE A 324 10.51 -2.74 -22.30
N GLY A 325 11.16 -2.90 -23.46
CA GLY A 325 12.47 -3.55 -23.54
C GLY A 325 13.57 -2.83 -22.74
N VAL A 326 13.48 -1.50 -22.59
CA VAL A 326 14.40 -0.72 -21.75
C VAL A 326 14.05 -0.86 -20.27
N MET A 327 12.75 -0.78 -19.95
CA MET A 327 12.24 -1.01 -18.60
C MET A 327 12.62 -2.40 -18.09
N THR A 328 12.47 -3.45 -18.91
CA THR A 328 12.86 -4.81 -18.59
C THR A 328 14.32 -4.89 -18.18
N LYS A 329 15.24 -4.35 -19.00
CA LYS A 329 16.68 -4.36 -18.70
C LYS A 329 17.01 -3.59 -17.42
N TYR A 330 16.31 -2.49 -17.16
CA TYR A 330 16.48 -1.72 -15.94
C TYR A 330 16.05 -2.54 -14.72
N VAL A 331 14.84 -3.10 -14.71
CA VAL A 331 14.32 -3.88 -13.59
C VAL A 331 15.15 -5.15 -13.36
N GLN A 332 15.56 -5.84 -14.41
CA GLN A 332 16.49 -6.98 -14.34
C GLN A 332 17.78 -6.60 -13.59
N ARG A 333 18.39 -5.45 -13.94
CA ARG A 333 19.60 -4.97 -13.27
C ARG A 333 19.36 -4.65 -11.79
N GLN A 334 18.21 -4.08 -11.44
CA GLN A 334 17.89 -3.75 -10.05
C GLN A 334 17.65 -5.00 -9.21
N VAL A 335 16.90 -5.99 -9.73
CA VAL A 335 16.47 -7.15 -8.94
C VAL A 335 17.54 -8.24 -8.83
N LEU A 336 18.47 -8.33 -9.78
CA LEU A 336 19.46 -9.41 -9.81
C LEU A 336 20.29 -9.51 -8.50
N PRO A 337 20.81 -8.42 -7.90
CA PRO A 337 21.47 -8.49 -6.60
C PRO A 337 20.58 -9.00 -5.46
N LEU A 338 19.29 -8.67 -5.47
CA LEU A 338 18.33 -9.13 -4.47
C LEU A 338 18.03 -10.62 -4.62
N PHE A 339 17.83 -11.08 -5.86
CA PHE A 339 17.67 -12.50 -6.19
C PHE A 339 18.88 -13.31 -5.71
N GLU A 340 20.08 -12.82 -5.99
CA GLU A 340 21.34 -13.43 -5.56
C GLU A 340 21.53 -13.43 -4.04
N HIS A 341 21.13 -12.35 -3.38
CA HIS A 341 21.11 -12.27 -1.92
C HIS A 341 20.25 -13.37 -1.31
N TYR A 342 19.00 -13.52 -1.77
CA TYR A 342 18.12 -14.56 -1.24
C TYR A 342 18.57 -15.96 -1.62
N ARG A 343 19.17 -16.18 -2.80
CA ARG A 343 19.80 -17.47 -3.13
C ARG A 343 20.85 -17.87 -2.08
N GLN A 344 21.64 -16.93 -1.57
CA GLN A 344 22.64 -17.20 -0.54
C GLN A 344 21.99 -17.41 0.84
N VAL A 345 21.09 -16.51 1.25
CA VAL A 345 20.42 -16.56 2.57
C VAL A 345 19.61 -17.83 2.76
N THR A 346 18.99 -18.33 1.69
CA THR A 346 18.12 -19.52 1.69
C THR A 346 18.85 -20.82 1.38
N ASN A 347 20.19 -20.79 1.33
CA ASN A 347 21.01 -21.94 0.93
C ASN A 347 20.49 -22.58 -0.37
N ASN A 348 20.43 -21.77 -1.43
CA ASN A 348 19.89 -22.13 -2.73
C ASN A 348 18.42 -22.56 -2.68
N TRP A 349 17.56 -21.74 -2.07
CA TRP A 349 16.10 -21.91 -2.00
C TRP A 349 15.63 -23.14 -1.22
N THR A 350 16.48 -23.66 -0.33
CA THR A 350 16.19 -24.85 0.49
C THR A 350 15.67 -24.50 1.88
N THR A 351 15.92 -23.28 2.37
CA THR A 351 15.45 -22.77 3.66
C THR A 351 14.62 -21.51 3.49
N ILE A 352 13.69 -21.28 4.42
CA ILE A 352 12.85 -20.08 4.43
C ILE A 352 13.50 -19.02 5.33
N PRO A 353 13.54 -17.74 4.94
CA PRO A 353 13.99 -16.67 5.83
C PRO A 353 13.19 -16.62 7.14
N SER A 354 13.84 -16.30 8.25
CA SER A 354 13.20 -16.32 9.58
C SER A 354 12.23 -15.16 9.82
N SER A 355 12.52 -13.98 9.27
CA SER A 355 11.70 -12.78 9.39
C SER A 355 10.56 -12.78 8.36
N LEU A 356 9.36 -12.35 8.76
CA LEU A 356 8.24 -12.17 7.84
C LEU A 356 8.59 -11.18 6.71
N MET A 357 9.27 -10.09 7.05
CA MET A 357 9.68 -9.08 6.06
C MET A 357 10.68 -9.64 5.05
N ASP A 358 11.60 -10.50 5.49
CA ASP A 358 12.55 -11.14 4.58
C ASP A 358 11.86 -12.17 3.69
N GLN A 359 10.87 -12.90 4.21
CA GLN A 359 10.04 -13.81 3.40
C GLN A 359 9.25 -13.02 2.34
N TYR A 360 8.67 -11.87 2.69
CA TYR A 360 7.97 -11.03 1.72
C TYR A 360 8.90 -10.46 0.66
N ASN A 361 10.12 -10.07 1.03
CA ASN A 361 11.05 -9.55 0.05
C ASN A 361 11.69 -10.65 -0.81
N GLU A 362 11.83 -11.88 -0.29
CA GLU A 362 12.15 -13.06 -1.10
C GLU A 362 11.08 -13.30 -2.17
N ILE A 363 9.80 -13.20 -1.79
CA ILE A 363 8.67 -13.30 -2.73
C ILE A 363 8.79 -12.22 -3.81
N ASN A 364 9.07 -10.96 -3.44
CA ASN A 364 9.28 -9.88 -4.40
C ASN A 364 10.46 -10.15 -5.32
N ALA A 365 11.57 -10.65 -4.79
CA ALA A 365 12.78 -10.97 -5.56
C ALA A 365 12.51 -12.03 -6.62
N ILE A 366 11.91 -13.17 -6.22
CA ILE A 366 11.57 -14.27 -7.14
C ILE A 366 10.52 -13.82 -8.15
N SER A 367 9.42 -13.19 -7.69
CA SER A 367 8.34 -12.76 -8.57
C SER A 367 8.84 -11.80 -9.65
N THR A 368 9.62 -10.78 -9.24
CA THR A 368 10.16 -9.77 -10.15
C THR A 368 11.23 -10.37 -11.08
N ALA A 369 12.16 -11.18 -10.56
CA ALA A 369 13.19 -11.79 -11.39
C ALA A 369 12.59 -12.70 -12.47
N CYS A 370 11.61 -13.53 -12.10
CA CYS A 370 10.96 -14.43 -13.05
C CYS A 370 10.08 -13.70 -14.07
N SER A 371 9.26 -12.72 -13.64
CA SER A 371 8.37 -11.99 -14.56
C SER A 371 9.15 -11.15 -15.58
N TYR A 372 10.31 -10.63 -15.18
CA TYR A 372 11.20 -9.88 -16.05
C TYR A 372 12.22 -10.77 -16.79
N GLY A 373 12.10 -12.10 -16.72
CA GLY A 373 12.86 -13.02 -17.57
C GLY A 373 14.34 -13.19 -17.20
N ILE A 374 14.69 -13.12 -15.91
CA ILE A 374 15.99 -13.58 -15.43
C ILE A 374 16.09 -15.10 -15.62
N SER A 375 17.03 -15.55 -16.45
CA SER A 375 17.18 -16.96 -16.84
C SER A 375 17.31 -17.89 -15.64
N GLU A 376 18.10 -17.52 -14.65
CA GLU A 376 18.33 -18.31 -13.43
C GLU A 376 17.03 -18.53 -12.63
N CYS A 377 16.11 -17.56 -12.64
CA CYS A 377 14.79 -17.69 -12.00
C CYS A 377 13.87 -18.62 -12.81
N GLN A 378 13.90 -18.52 -14.15
CA GLN A 378 13.11 -19.38 -15.02
C GLN A 378 13.59 -20.84 -14.98
N GLU A 379 14.90 -21.07 -14.89
CA GLU A 379 15.51 -22.40 -14.70
C GLU A 379 15.15 -22.98 -13.32
N LEU A 380 15.16 -22.17 -12.27
CA LEU A 380 14.67 -22.56 -10.94
C LEU A 380 13.21 -22.99 -11.00
N ALA A 381 12.34 -22.21 -11.65
CA ALA A 381 10.93 -22.53 -11.77
C ALA A 381 10.69 -23.84 -12.54
N SER A 382 11.39 -24.00 -13.68
CA SER A 382 11.29 -25.19 -14.53
C SER A 382 11.79 -26.45 -13.80
N SER A 383 12.91 -26.35 -13.07
CA SER A 383 13.48 -27.48 -12.32
C SER A 383 12.60 -27.91 -11.14
N LEU A 384 12.05 -26.95 -10.38
CA LEU A 384 11.13 -27.23 -9.28
C LEU A 384 9.83 -27.87 -9.78
N LEU A 385 9.30 -27.40 -10.92
CA LEU A 385 8.12 -28.00 -11.54
C LEU A 385 8.41 -29.42 -12.02
N ALA A 386 9.54 -29.67 -12.67
CA ALA A 386 9.94 -31.00 -13.12
C ALA A 386 10.08 -31.99 -11.95
N MET A 387 10.65 -31.54 -10.82
CA MET A 387 10.69 -32.33 -9.59
C MET A 387 9.28 -32.64 -9.07
N TRP A 388 8.36 -31.68 -9.09
CA TRP A 388 6.97 -31.93 -8.71
C TRP A 388 6.26 -32.91 -9.65
N GLN A 389 6.47 -32.81 -10.96
CA GLN A 389 5.92 -33.74 -11.95
C GLN A 389 6.43 -35.17 -11.72
N SER A 390 7.69 -35.33 -11.32
CA SER A 390 8.28 -36.64 -11.01
C SER A 390 7.71 -37.29 -9.74
N ASN A 391 7.22 -36.48 -8.80
CA ASN A 391 6.59 -36.95 -7.57
C ASN A 391 5.39 -36.07 -7.20
N VAL A 392 4.25 -36.34 -7.84
CA VAL A 392 3.02 -35.54 -7.70
C VAL A 392 2.53 -35.47 -6.25
N SER A 393 2.80 -36.51 -5.46
CA SER A 393 2.37 -36.58 -4.04
C SER A 393 3.12 -35.62 -3.11
N SER A 394 4.28 -35.11 -3.53
CA SER A 394 5.12 -34.23 -2.71
C SER A 394 5.54 -33.02 -3.53
N ASN A 395 4.84 -31.90 -3.36
CA ASN A 395 5.21 -30.64 -4.00
C ASN A 395 6.47 -30.04 -3.33
N PRO A 396 7.62 -29.96 -4.03
CA PRO A 396 8.85 -29.43 -3.47
C PRO A 396 8.86 -27.90 -3.35
N ILE A 397 7.88 -27.20 -3.94
CA ILE A 397 7.88 -25.73 -4.01
C ILE A 397 7.36 -25.16 -2.68
N PRO A 398 8.17 -24.34 -1.98
CA PRO A 398 7.76 -23.68 -0.75
C PRO A 398 6.49 -22.84 -0.96
N PRO A 399 5.50 -22.87 -0.05
CA PRO A 399 4.22 -22.18 -0.23
C PRO A 399 4.32 -20.69 -0.60
N ASN A 400 5.34 -20.00 -0.08
CA ASN A 400 5.60 -18.58 -0.36
C ASN A 400 5.95 -18.34 -1.84
N LEU A 401 6.69 -19.26 -2.47
CA LEU A 401 7.21 -19.09 -3.82
C LEU A 401 6.26 -19.63 -4.91
N ARG A 402 5.24 -20.40 -4.52
CA ARG A 402 4.33 -21.10 -5.45
C ARG A 402 3.73 -20.22 -6.53
N SER A 403 3.23 -19.03 -6.17
CA SER A 403 2.59 -18.14 -7.15
C SER A 403 3.55 -17.76 -8.29
N ALA A 404 4.77 -17.34 -7.95
CA ALA A 404 5.77 -16.92 -8.92
C ALA A 404 6.33 -18.12 -9.70
N ILE A 405 6.64 -19.22 -9.02
CA ILE A 405 7.19 -20.43 -9.65
C ILE A 405 6.19 -21.07 -10.61
N TYR A 406 4.92 -21.25 -10.21
CA TYR A 406 3.90 -21.80 -11.10
C TYR A 406 3.68 -20.90 -12.31
N CYS A 407 3.54 -19.59 -12.10
CA CYS A 407 3.33 -18.64 -13.18
C CYS A 407 4.50 -18.65 -14.17
N SER A 408 5.75 -18.59 -13.66
CA SER A 408 6.97 -18.64 -14.47
C SER A 408 7.05 -19.92 -15.28
N ALA A 409 6.81 -21.08 -14.66
CA ALA A 409 6.86 -22.37 -15.33
C ALA A 409 5.75 -22.54 -16.39
N VAL A 410 4.55 -21.98 -16.16
CA VAL A 410 3.48 -21.97 -17.18
C VAL A 410 3.79 -20.99 -18.32
N ALA A 411 4.45 -19.86 -18.03
CA ALA A 411 4.81 -18.86 -19.03
C ALA A 411 5.91 -19.34 -19.98
N THR A 412 6.87 -20.13 -19.47
CA THR A 412 8.00 -20.68 -20.24
C THR A 412 7.75 -22.11 -20.75
N GLY A 413 6.74 -22.79 -20.20
CA GLY A 413 6.38 -24.17 -20.54
C GLY A 413 5.45 -24.30 -21.75
N ASP A 414 5.07 -25.55 -22.04
CA ASP A 414 4.22 -25.95 -23.14
C ASP A 414 2.79 -26.33 -22.67
N GLU A 415 1.97 -26.89 -23.57
CA GLU A 415 0.64 -27.39 -23.23
C GLU A 415 0.69 -28.46 -22.12
N ALA A 416 1.67 -29.36 -22.13
CA ALA A 416 1.78 -30.40 -21.11
C ALA A 416 2.01 -29.82 -19.71
N THR A 417 2.79 -28.74 -19.63
CA THR A 417 2.99 -27.97 -18.40
C THR A 417 1.68 -27.33 -17.93
N TRP A 418 0.94 -26.69 -18.83
CA TRP A 418 -0.36 -26.08 -18.51
C TRP A 418 -1.38 -27.12 -18.04
N ASP A 419 -1.49 -28.25 -18.74
CA ASP A 419 -2.42 -29.34 -18.42
C ASP A 419 -2.09 -29.99 -17.07
N PHE A 420 -0.81 -30.13 -16.74
CA PHE A 420 -0.37 -30.59 -15.42
C PHE A 420 -0.88 -29.64 -14.32
N VAL A 421 -0.65 -28.34 -14.45
CA VAL A 421 -1.10 -27.33 -13.47
C VAL A 421 -2.63 -27.30 -13.39
N TRP A 422 -3.34 -27.45 -14.51
CA TRP A 422 -4.79 -27.54 -14.57
C TRP A 422 -5.32 -28.77 -13.82
N GLN A 423 -4.67 -29.92 -13.98
CA GLN A 423 -5.02 -31.12 -13.23
C GLN A 423 -4.84 -30.91 -11.72
N ARG A 424 -3.72 -30.29 -11.31
CA ARG A 424 -3.47 -29.96 -9.89
C ARG A 424 -4.50 -28.98 -9.34
N PHE A 425 -4.93 -28.00 -10.14
CA PHE A 425 -6.01 -27.07 -9.76
C PHE A 425 -7.32 -27.83 -9.49
N ARG A 426 -7.69 -28.77 -10.36
CA ARG A 426 -8.93 -29.56 -10.20
C ARG A 426 -8.91 -30.52 -9.02
N GLU A 427 -7.73 -30.98 -8.62
CA GLU A 427 -7.52 -31.88 -7.49
C GLU A 427 -7.33 -31.14 -6.16
N ALA A 428 -7.11 -29.82 -6.19
CA ALA A 428 -6.83 -29.02 -5.01
C ALA A 428 -8.04 -28.96 -4.07
N THR A 429 -7.82 -29.35 -2.81
CA THR A 429 -8.82 -29.28 -1.73
C THR A 429 -8.68 -28.00 -0.89
N VAL A 430 -7.52 -27.37 -0.95
CA VAL A 430 -7.22 -26.13 -0.22
C VAL A 430 -7.45 -24.94 -1.14
N VAL A 431 -8.35 -24.02 -0.75
CA VAL A 431 -8.75 -22.88 -1.57
C VAL A 431 -7.57 -21.98 -1.93
N SER A 432 -6.70 -21.67 -0.97
CA SER A 432 -5.53 -20.82 -1.22
C SER A 432 -4.52 -21.42 -2.20
N GLU A 433 -4.45 -22.75 -2.29
CA GLU A 433 -3.64 -23.43 -3.30
C GLU A 433 -4.34 -23.41 -4.67
N ALA A 434 -5.64 -23.67 -4.69
CA ALA A 434 -6.45 -23.60 -5.91
C ALA A 434 -6.37 -22.20 -6.55
N ASP A 435 -6.39 -21.13 -5.76
CA ASP A 435 -6.25 -19.76 -6.25
C ASP A 435 -4.88 -19.49 -6.90
N LYS A 436 -3.80 -19.98 -6.29
CA LYS A 436 -2.44 -19.86 -6.86
C LYS A 436 -2.33 -20.58 -8.20
N LEU A 437 -2.85 -21.81 -8.29
CA LEU A 437 -2.85 -22.58 -9.53
C LEU A 437 -3.75 -21.95 -10.60
N ARG A 438 -4.95 -21.50 -10.22
CA ARG A 438 -5.91 -20.79 -11.09
C ARG A 438 -5.29 -19.54 -11.71
N SER A 439 -4.56 -18.76 -10.91
CA SER A 439 -3.84 -17.57 -11.36
C SER A 439 -2.63 -17.94 -12.23
N ALA A 440 -1.83 -18.95 -11.86
CA ALA A 440 -0.67 -19.36 -12.65
C ALA A 440 -1.03 -19.81 -14.08
N LEU A 441 -2.18 -20.47 -14.24
CA LEU A 441 -2.69 -20.88 -15.56
C LEU A 441 -2.93 -19.70 -16.52
N THR A 442 -3.11 -18.47 -15.99
CA THR A 442 -3.26 -17.28 -16.84
C THR A 442 -1.93 -16.74 -17.35
N CYS A 443 -0.79 -17.27 -16.90
CA CYS A 443 0.53 -16.83 -17.32
C CYS A 443 1.00 -17.44 -18.65
N SER A 444 0.21 -18.35 -19.26
CA SER A 444 0.54 -18.93 -20.56
C SER A 444 0.71 -17.82 -21.62
N THR A 445 1.70 -18.00 -22.49
CA THR A 445 1.97 -17.09 -23.61
C THR A 445 1.24 -17.52 -24.90
N GLU A 446 0.55 -18.66 -24.87
CA GLU A 446 -0.16 -19.25 -26.02
C GLU A 446 -1.61 -18.73 -26.12
N PRO A 447 -1.97 -17.96 -27.18
CA PRO A 447 -3.30 -17.36 -27.28
C PRO A 447 -4.45 -18.37 -27.29
N TRP A 448 -4.24 -19.56 -27.86
CA TRP A 448 -5.27 -20.58 -27.95
C TRP A 448 -5.52 -21.26 -26.58
N ILE A 449 -4.51 -21.37 -25.72
CA ILE A 449 -4.64 -21.85 -24.34
C ILE A 449 -5.46 -20.84 -23.52
N LEU A 450 -5.13 -19.55 -23.60
CA LEU A 450 -5.86 -18.50 -22.89
C LEU A 450 -7.32 -18.39 -23.35
N ASN A 451 -7.59 -18.51 -24.66
CA ASN A 451 -8.96 -18.57 -25.17
C ASN A 451 -9.73 -19.80 -24.65
N ARG A 452 -9.10 -20.99 -24.65
CA ARG A 452 -9.67 -22.21 -24.04
C ARG A 452 -10.00 -21.96 -22.57
N TYR A 453 -9.11 -21.29 -21.84
CA TYR A 453 -9.28 -21.01 -20.43
C TYR A 453 -10.40 -20.00 -20.15
N LEU A 454 -10.55 -18.95 -20.97
CA LEU A 454 -11.69 -18.02 -20.92
C LEU A 454 -13.03 -18.77 -21.05
N GLN A 455 -13.14 -19.75 -21.95
CA GLN A 455 -14.35 -20.58 -22.05
C GLN A 455 -14.64 -21.40 -20.79
N TYR A 456 -13.61 -21.77 -20.01
CA TYR A 456 -13.81 -22.48 -18.74
C TYR A 456 -14.42 -21.58 -17.65
N THR A 457 -14.25 -20.26 -17.75
CA THR A 457 -14.79 -19.31 -16.75
C THR A 457 -16.31 -19.21 -16.75
N ILE A 458 -16.96 -19.54 -17.87
CA ILE A 458 -18.42 -19.58 -18.01
C ILE A 458 -18.99 -21.00 -17.83
N ASP A 459 -18.14 -21.99 -17.58
CA ASP A 459 -18.52 -23.37 -17.27
C ASP A 459 -18.39 -23.60 -15.75
N PRO A 460 -19.51 -23.60 -15.00
CA PRO A 460 -19.48 -23.72 -13.53
C PRO A 460 -18.97 -25.08 -13.04
N THR A 461 -18.82 -26.07 -13.93
CA THR A 461 -18.23 -27.37 -13.59
C THR A 461 -16.71 -27.35 -13.62
N LYS A 462 -16.11 -26.30 -14.22
CA LYS A 462 -14.67 -26.11 -14.34
C LYS A 462 -14.15 -24.98 -13.45
N ILE A 463 -14.84 -23.84 -13.43
CA ILE A 463 -14.52 -22.68 -12.59
C ILE A 463 -15.74 -22.30 -11.78
N ARG A 464 -15.58 -22.16 -10.46
CA ARG A 464 -16.68 -21.74 -9.58
C ARG A 464 -17.16 -20.35 -9.98
N LYS A 465 -18.47 -20.09 -9.93
CA LYS A 465 -19.05 -18.79 -10.32
C LYS A 465 -18.40 -17.59 -9.62
N GLN A 466 -18.10 -17.73 -8.32
CA GLN A 466 -17.42 -16.71 -7.52
C GLN A 466 -15.97 -16.41 -7.97
N ASP A 467 -15.34 -17.31 -8.72
CA ASP A 467 -13.95 -17.15 -9.19
C ASP A 467 -13.88 -16.73 -10.67
N ALA A 468 -15.00 -16.73 -11.40
CA ALA A 468 -15.03 -16.50 -12.84
C ALA A 468 -14.45 -15.12 -13.22
N THR A 469 -14.94 -14.06 -12.58
CA THR A 469 -14.49 -12.68 -12.83
C THR A 469 -13.04 -12.48 -12.44
N SER A 470 -12.60 -13.08 -11.31
CA SER A 470 -11.19 -13.07 -10.89
C SER A 470 -10.29 -13.71 -11.95
N THR A 471 -10.67 -14.87 -12.51
CA THR A 471 -9.89 -15.52 -13.58
C THR A 471 -9.85 -14.70 -14.86
N ILE A 472 -10.98 -14.10 -15.28
CA ILE A 472 -11.04 -13.22 -16.46
C ILE A 472 -10.09 -12.02 -16.26
N ASN A 473 -10.12 -11.39 -15.08
CA ASN A 473 -9.23 -10.27 -14.76
C ASN A 473 -7.76 -10.68 -14.78
N SER A 474 -7.40 -11.86 -14.28
CA SER A 474 -6.03 -12.37 -14.34
C SER A 474 -5.58 -12.65 -15.78
N ILE A 475 -6.45 -13.15 -16.66
CA ILE A 475 -6.16 -13.30 -18.10
C ILE A 475 -6.02 -11.92 -18.76
N ALA A 476 -6.85 -10.94 -18.37
CA ALA A 476 -6.80 -9.58 -18.91
C ALA A 476 -5.49 -8.83 -18.56
N ARG A 477 -4.83 -9.20 -17.45
CA ARG A 477 -3.52 -8.67 -17.05
C ARG A 477 -2.35 -9.31 -17.81
N ASN A 478 -2.54 -10.46 -18.43
CA ASN A 478 -1.53 -11.04 -19.31
C ASN A 478 -1.49 -10.24 -20.62
N VAL A 479 -0.31 -9.81 -21.06
CA VAL A 479 -0.12 -9.01 -22.29
C VAL A 479 -0.72 -9.66 -23.55
N VAL A 480 -0.64 -10.98 -23.65
CA VAL A 480 -1.26 -11.78 -24.72
C VAL A 480 -2.76 -11.95 -24.49
N GLY A 481 -3.17 -12.10 -23.22
CA GLY A 481 -4.56 -12.34 -22.81
C GLY A 481 -5.44 -11.10 -22.81
N GLN A 482 -4.88 -9.90 -22.72
CA GLN A 482 -5.61 -8.64 -22.64
C GLN A 482 -6.63 -8.43 -23.77
N PRO A 483 -6.26 -8.49 -25.07
CA PRO A 483 -7.24 -8.36 -26.14
C PRO A 483 -8.27 -9.51 -26.14
N LEU A 484 -7.85 -10.73 -25.79
CA LEU A 484 -8.72 -11.91 -25.75
C LEU A 484 -9.80 -11.77 -24.69
N ALA A 485 -9.43 -11.33 -23.48
CA ALA A 485 -10.35 -11.11 -22.38
C ALA A 485 -11.33 -9.98 -22.69
N TRP A 486 -10.87 -8.89 -23.31
CA TRP A 486 -11.74 -7.79 -23.74
C TRP A 486 -12.78 -8.25 -24.76
N ASP A 487 -12.36 -8.99 -25.79
CA ASP A 487 -13.27 -9.55 -26.80
C ASP A 487 -14.26 -10.55 -26.20
N PHE A 488 -13.80 -11.38 -25.27
CA PHE A 488 -14.62 -12.33 -24.55
C PHE A 488 -15.70 -11.65 -23.71
N ILE A 489 -15.36 -10.60 -22.96
CA ILE A 489 -16.32 -9.82 -22.15
C ILE A 489 -17.36 -9.17 -23.05
N ARG A 490 -16.94 -8.52 -24.15
CA ARG A 490 -17.89 -7.88 -25.09
C ARG A 490 -18.85 -8.89 -25.71
N SER A 491 -18.35 -10.07 -26.07
CA SER A 491 -19.15 -11.13 -26.69
C SER A 491 -20.12 -11.78 -25.71
N ASN A 492 -19.80 -11.79 -24.41
CA ASN A 492 -20.59 -12.45 -23.36
C ASN A 492 -21.22 -11.47 -22.35
N TRP A 493 -21.30 -10.17 -22.70
CA TRP A 493 -21.70 -9.11 -21.76
C TRP A 493 -23.00 -9.44 -21.03
N LYS A 494 -24.06 -9.79 -21.77
CA LYS A 494 -25.40 -10.11 -21.22
C LYS A 494 -25.46 -11.34 -20.31
N MET A 495 -24.46 -12.23 -20.39
CA MET A 495 -24.38 -13.40 -19.52
C MET A 495 -23.67 -13.04 -18.21
N LEU A 496 -22.65 -12.18 -18.30
CA LEU A 496 -21.81 -11.78 -17.18
C LEU A 496 -22.45 -10.66 -16.33
N PHE A 497 -23.21 -9.78 -16.97
CA PHE A 497 -23.88 -8.60 -16.43
C PHE A 497 -25.28 -8.46 -17.02
#